data_AF-A0A964TD84-F1
#
_entry.id   AF-A0A964TD84-F1
#
_cell.length_a   1.000
_cell.length_b   1.000
_cell.length_c   1.000
_cell.angle_alpha   90.00
_cell.angle_beta   90.00
_cell.angle_gamma   90.00
#
_symmetry.space_group_name_H-M   'P 1'
#
loop_
_entity.id
_entity.type
_entity.pdbx_description
1 polymer ?
#
loop_
_entity_poly.entity_id
_entity_poly.type
_entity_poly.pdbx_seq_one_letter_code
_entity_poly.pdbx_strand_id
1 'polypeptide(L)'
;MASKTEVKDLLEACVHFGHLTRKWNPNMAPYIYMERNGIHVINLYKTVAKLEEANEALKKIASSGRKILFVATKKQAKDIVADKVSKVNMPYITERWPGGMLTNFVTIRKAVKKMASIDRMKKDGTFNTLSKKERLQVDRLRAKLEKNLGSIADMTRLPGAIFIVDTMREHIAVKEAQKLNIPIFAMVDTNSDPRPIDFAIPANDDAGKSIEVILTSVTDAVAEGLAERKSEKQEGKQDETPKAAAKEVAKEKEVKPEPVQEKEEPKAKEKVEVKKEEPVAEAKEEKKTAKKTTSKAEDLTKIEGIGPKAAEALTNSGIKTYAELAKADAEKIKEILTEASSRMAHLDPTSWPKQAKMAADGKWDELQEWQDNAKGGVEA
;
A
#
# COMPACT_ATOMS: atom_id res chain seq x y z
N MET A 1 -13.00 -32.78 13.13
CA MET A 1 -12.17 -33.77 12.43
C MET A 1 -12.01 -33.34 10.99
N ALA A 2 -11.00 -32.53 10.67
CA ALA A 2 -10.61 -32.27 9.29
C ALA A 2 -10.32 -33.61 8.57
N SER A 3 -10.73 -33.73 7.31
CA SER A 3 -10.46 -34.92 6.50
C SER A 3 -8.95 -35.06 6.30
N LYS A 4 -8.35 -36.09 6.92
CA LYS A 4 -6.93 -36.41 6.74
C LYS A 4 -6.71 -36.72 5.25
N THR A 5 -6.11 -35.75 4.55
CA THR A 5 -6.16 -35.70 3.08
C THR A 5 -5.39 -36.88 2.50
N GLU A 6 -6.08 -37.78 1.78
CA GLU A 6 -5.47 -39.02 1.34
C GLU A 6 -4.56 -38.81 0.11
N VAL A 7 -3.54 -39.65 -0.01
CA VAL A 7 -2.68 -39.70 -1.21
C VAL A 7 -3.52 -39.95 -2.49
N LYS A 8 -4.64 -40.68 -2.36
CA LYS A 8 -5.61 -40.92 -3.44
C LYS A 8 -6.28 -39.62 -3.93
N ASP A 9 -6.77 -38.79 -3.02
CA ASP A 9 -7.42 -37.52 -3.35
C ASP A 9 -6.46 -36.58 -4.08
N LEU A 10 -5.21 -36.49 -3.59
CA LEU A 10 -4.15 -35.70 -4.20
C LEU A 10 -3.73 -36.24 -5.60
N LEU A 11 -3.82 -37.56 -5.80
CA LEU A 11 -3.57 -38.19 -7.09
C LEU A 11 -4.67 -37.83 -8.10
N GLU A 12 -5.95 -37.98 -7.72
CA GLU A 12 -7.13 -37.66 -8.54
C GLU A 12 -7.25 -36.16 -8.85
N ALA A 13 -6.78 -35.30 -7.93
CA ALA A 13 -6.72 -33.85 -8.12
C ALA A 13 -5.48 -33.35 -8.91
N CYS A 14 -4.65 -34.27 -9.43
CA CYS A 14 -3.44 -33.97 -10.23
C CYS A 14 -2.35 -33.16 -9.50
N VAL A 15 -2.32 -33.21 -8.17
CA VAL A 15 -1.36 -32.48 -7.30
C VAL A 15 0.09 -32.90 -7.55
N HIS A 16 0.29 -34.13 -8.04
CA HIS A 16 1.58 -34.76 -8.26
C HIS A 16 2.34 -34.31 -9.52
N PHE A 17 1.69 -33.59 -10.46
CA PHE A 17 2.39 -33.09 -11.65
C PHE A 17 3.12 -31.77 -11.34
N GLY A 18 4.43 -31.75 -11.51
CA GLY A 18 5.21 -30.51 -11.52
C GLY A 18 5.44 -29.98 -12.93
N HIS A 19 6.47 -29.14 -13.05
CA HIS A 19 6.91 -28.50 -14.28
C HIS A 19 7.81 -29.41 -15.16
N LEU A 20 8.06 -28.93 -16.39
CA LEU A 20 9.08 -29.48 -17.29
C LEU A 20 10.48 -29.46 -16.65
N THR A 21 11.28 -30.49 -16.87
CA THR A 21 12.59 -30.65 -16.21
C THR A 21 13.58 -29.52 -16.50
N ARG A 22 13.56 -28.93 -17.70
CA ARG A 22 14.32 -27.71 -18.03
C ARG A 22 13.92 -26.43 -17.27
N LYS A 23 12.87 -26.46 -16.44
CA LYS A 23 12.37 -25.33 -15.64
C LYS A 23 12.49 -25.54 -14.11
N TRP A 24 13.04 -26.68 -13.68
CA TRP A 24 13.07 -27.02 -12.26
C TRP A 24 14.09 -26.22 -11.46
N ASN A 25 13.89 -26.18 -10.14
CA ASN A 25 14.84 -25.68 -9.18
C ASN A 25 15.53 -26.85 -8.47
N PRO A 26 16.88 -26.96 -8.48
CA PRO A 26 17.60 -28.03 -7.79
C PRO A 26 17.25 -28.19 -6.31
N ASN A 27 16.84 -27.11 -5.63
CA ASN A 27 16.42 -27.16 -4.22
C ASN A 27 15.10 -27.94 -4.00
N MET A 28 14.33 -28.23 -5.05
CA MET A 28 13.15 -29.10 -5.01
C MET A 28 13.48 -30.59 -5.18
N ALA A 29 14.74 -30.97 -5.39
CA ALA A 29 15.17 -32.36 -5.45
C ALA A 29 14.69 -33.23 -4.26
N PRO A 30 14.64 -32.75 -3.00
CA PRO A 30 14.11 -33.53 -1.88
C PRO A 30 12.60 -33.85 -2.00
N TYR A 31 11.84 -33.10 -2.80
CA TYR A 31 10.39 -33.21 -2.92
C TYR A 31 9.92 -33.87 -4.22
N ILE A 32 10.79 -33.97 -5.22
CA ILE A 32 10.54 -34.73 -6.46
C ILE A 32 10.67 -36.23 -6.17
N TYR A 33 9.81 -37.03 -6.78
CA TYR A 33 9.84 -38.50 -6.74
C TYR A 33 10.58 -39.08 -7.95
N MET A 34 10.23 -38.65 -9.16
CA MET A 34 10.85 -39.10 -10.42
C MET A 34 10.59 -38.10 -11.55
N GLU A 35 11.18 -38.35 -12.72
CA GLU A 35 10.79 -37.75 -13.99
C GLU A 35 9.94 -38.74 -14.81
N ARG A 36 8.94 -38.25 -15.54
CA ARG A 36 8.23 -39.00 -16.57
C ARG A 36 7.90 -38.10 -17.74
N ASN A 37 8.26 -38.52 -18.96
CA ASN A 37 7.97 -37.80 -20.21
C ASN A 37 8.44 -36.31 -20.22
N GLY A 38 9.57 -35.99 -19.60
CA GLY A 38 10.07 -34.60 -19.52
C GLY A 38 9.42 -33.74 -18.43
N ILE A 39 8.56 -34.30 -17.58
CA ILE A 39 7.84 -33.65 -16.49
C ILE A 39 8.27 -34.26 -15.15
N HIS A 40 8.51 -33.44 -14.13
CA HIS A 40 8.76 -33.93 -12.78
C HIS A 40 7.46 -34.36 -12.08
N VAL A 41 7.55 -35.46 -11.33
CA VAL A 41 6.48 -35.96 -10.46
C VAL A 41 6.83 -35.63 -9.01
N ILE A 42 5.95 -34.92 -8.31
CA ILE A 42 6.09 -34.55 -6.90
C ILE A 42 5.73 -35.74 -6.00
N ASN A 43 6.48 -35.94 -4.92
CA ASN A 43 6.26 -37.02 -3.96
C ASN A 43 5.07 -36.72 -3.04
N LEU A 44 3.89 -37.28 -3.34
CA LEU A 44 2.66 -37.06 -2.58
C LEU A 44 2.74 -37.44 -1.09
N TYR A 45 3.58 -38.40 -0.70
CA TYR A 45 3.76 -38.70 0.74
C TYR A 45 4.42 -37.53 1.48
N LYS A 46 5.33 -36.81 0.81
CA LYS A 46 5.94 -35.58 1.34
C LYS A 46 4.96 -34.41 1.28
N THR A 47 4.07 -34.36 0.28
CA THR A 47 2.95 -33.41 0.24
C THR A 47 2.01 -33.59 1.43
N VAL A 48 1.55 -34.82 1.73
CA VAL A 48 0.67 -35.08 2.88
C VAL A 48 1.35 -34.70 4.20
N ALA A 49 2.59 -35.13 4.42
CA ALA A 49 3.32 -34.80 5.65
C ALA A 49 3.50 -33.28 5.85
N LYS A 50 3.87 -32.54 4.80
CA LYS A 50 4.02 -31.08 4.86
C LYS A 50 2.69 -30.32 4.93
N LEU A 51 1.61 -30.86 4.36
CA LEU A 51 0.27 -30.33 4.49
C LEU A 51 -0.27 -30.50 5.91
N GLU A 52 -0.02 -31.64 6.56
CA GLU A 52 -0.39 -31.89 7.96
C GLU A 52 0.36 -30.96 8.92
N GLU A 53 1.68 -30.82 8.75
CA GLU A 53 2.53 -29.86 9.48
C GLU A 53 2.07 -28.40 9.30
N ALA A 54 1.75 -28.00 8.06
CA ALA A 54 1.23 -26.67 7.75
C ALA A 54 -0.16 -26.42 8.36
N ASN A 55 -1.07 -27.39 8.26
CA ASN A 55 -2.42 -27.30 8.79
C ASN A 55 -2.42 -27.16 10.32
N GLU A 56 -1.59 -27.93 11.03
CA GLU A 56 -1.40 -27.77 12.48
C GLU A 56 -0.97 -26.35 12.88
N ALA A 57 0.03 -25.80 12.18
CA ALA A 57 0.54 -24.47 12.49
C ALA A 57 -0.47 -23.36 12.12
N LEU A 58 -1.17 -23.47 10.99
CA LEU A 58 -2.24 -22.55 10.61
C LEU A 58 -3.43 -22.60 11.57
N LYS A 59 -3.79 -23.79 12.06
CA LYS A 59 -4.84 -23.98 13.08
C LYS A 59 -4.48 -23.28 14.40
N LYS A 60 -3.24 -23.45 14.89
CA LYS A 60 -2.70 -22.74 16.08
C LYS A 60 -2.65 -21.22 15.88
N ILE A 61 -2.38 -20.74 14.67
CA ILE A 61 -2.41 -19.30 14.34
C ILE A 61 -3.86 -18.76 14.31
N ALA A 62 -4.80 -19.54 13.78
CA ALA A 62 -6.22 -19.19 13.74
C ALA A 62 -6.83 -19.12 15.15
N SER A 63 -6.52 -20.07 16.04
CA SER A 63 -7.01 -20.06 17.42
C SER A 63 -6.45 -18.90 18.24
N SER A 64 -5.18 -18.52 18.04
CA SER A 64 -4.63 -17.27 18.60
C SER A 64 -5.39 -16.00 18.16
N GLY A 65 -6.16 -16.07 17.06
CA GLY A 65 -6.94 -14.95 16.55
C GLY A 65 -6.15 -13.92 15.76
N ARG A 66 -4.98 -14.30 15.24
CA ARG A 66 -4.31 -13.56 14.18
C ARG A 66 -4.98 -13.92 12.86
N LYS A 67 -5.09 -12.96 11.93
CA LYS A 67 -5.65 -13.21 10.59
C LYS A 67 -4.56 -13.79 9.68
N ILE A 68 -4.89 -14.79 8.87
CA ILE A 68 -4.00 -15.36 7.85
C ILE A 68 -4.35 -14.68 6.52
N LEU A 69 -3.34 -14.18 5.80
CA LEU A 69 -3.54 -13.50 4.50
C LEU A 69 -3.22 -14.44 3.35
N PHE A 70 -4.21 -14.80 2.54
CA PHE A 70 -4.04 -15.65 1.36
C PHE A 70 -3.65 -14.81 0.13
N VAL A 71 -2.77 -15.31 -0.74
CA VAL A 71 -2.21 -14.55 -1.88
C VAL A 71 -2.11 -15.43 -3.12
N ALA A 72 -2.76 -15.04 -4.22
CA ALA A 72 -2.71 -15.77 -5.49
C ALA A 72 -3.18 -14.92 -6.69
N THR A 73 -2.29 -14.28 -7.46
CA THR A 73 -2.68 -13.55 -8.68
C THR A 73 -2.82 -14.44 -9.93
N LYS A 74 -2.64 -15.76 -9.77
CA LYS A 74 -2.67 -16.77 -10.83
C LYS A 74 -4.11 -17.05 -11.27
N LYS A 75 -4.40 -17.03 -12.58
CA LYS A 75 -5.77 -17.05 -13.11
C LYS A 75 -6.56 -18.27 -12.59
N GLN A 76 -5.92 -19.44 -12.54
CA GLN A 76 -6.52 -20.69 -12.07
C GLN A 76 -6.83 -20.70 -10.58
N ALA A 77 -6.23 -19.81 -9.79
CA ALA A 77 -6.39 -19.73 -8.33
C ALA A 77 -7.33 -18.60 -7.88
N LYS A 78 -7.55 -17.56 -8.68
CA LYS A 78 -8.26 -16.32 -8.25
C LYS A 78 -9.62 -16.61 -7.63
N ASP A 79 -10.47 -17.30 -8.37
CA ASP A 79 -11.86 -17.52 -8.00
C ASP A 79 -11.96 -18.56 -6.87
N ILE A 80 -11.12 -19.62 -6.93
CA ILE A 80 -11.01 -20.66 -5.90
C ILE A 80 -10.59 -20.06 -4.54
N VAL A 81 -9.58 -19.19 -4.52
CA VAL A 81 -9.13 -18.50 -3.30
C VAL A 81 -10.23 -17.57 -2.77
N ALA A 82 -10.88 -16.79 -3.64
CA ALA A 82 -11.99 -15.93 -3.23
C ALA A 82 -13.14 -16.73 -2.59
N ASP A 83 -13.57 -17.83 -3.23
CA ASP A 83 -14.73 -18.62 -2.82
C ASP A 83 -14.48 -19.50 -1.60
N LYS A 84 -13.25 -19.98 -1.37
CA LYS A 84 -12.91 -20.82 -0.21
C LYS A 84 -12.57 -19.94 1.01
N VAL A 85 -11.77 -18.90 0.82
CA VAL A 85 -11.23 -18.09 1.94
C VAL A 85 -12.27 -17.08 2.48
N SER A 86 -13.17 -16.57 1.64
CA SER A 86 -14.28 -15.70 2.08
C SER A 86 -15.22 -16.40 3.08
N LYS A 87 -15.53 -17.68 2.86
CA LYS A 87 -16.38 -18.51 3.75
C LYS A 87 -15.80 -18.63 5.17
N VAL A 88 -14.47 -18.63 5.30
CA VAL A 88 -13.76 -18.70 6.58
C VAL A 88 -13.51 -17.29 7.17
N ASN A 89 -13.93 -16.22 6.47
CA ASN A 89 -13.71 -14.83 6.84
C ASN A 89 -12.21 -14.56 7.14
N MET A 90 -11.34 -14.91 6.19
CA MET A 90 -9.94 -14.54 6.20
C MET A 90 -9.64 -13.58 5.02
N PRO A 91 -8.70 -12.65 5.17
CA PRO A 91 -8.31 -11.75 4.08
C PRO A 91 -7.56 -12.49 2.97
N TYR A 92 -7.78 -12.09 1.71
CA TYR A 92 -7.16 -12.69 0.53
C TYR A 92 -6.83 -11.66 -0.55
N ILE A 93 -5.78 -11.85 -1.33
CA ILE A 93 -5.42 -10.99 -2.48
C ILE A 93 -5.30 -11.84 -3.74
N THR A 94 -6.26 -11.67 -4.64
CA THR A 94 -6.38 -12.46 -5.88
C THR A 94 -6.07 -11.67 -7.14
N GLU A 95 -5.98 -10.33 -7.09
CA GLU A 95 -5.86 -9.52 -8.31
C GLU A 95 -4.44 -9.09 -8.66
N ARG A 96 -3.84 -8.21 -7.85
CA ARG A 96 -2.44 -7.78 -7.99
C ARG A 96 -1.87 -7.44 -6.62
N TRP A 97 -0.75 -8.04 -6.24
CA TRP A 97 0.03 -7.59 -5.09
C TRP A 97 0.64 -6.20 -5.34
N PRO A 98 0.32 -5.16 -4.55
CA PRO A 98 1.04 -3.90 -4.59
C PRO A 98 2.33 -4.02 -3.78
N GLY A 99 3.49 -3.71 -4.38
CA GLY A 99 4.74 -3.65 -3.61
C GLY A 99 4.62 -2.63 -2.46
N GLY A 100 4.98 -3.05 -1.25
CA GLY A 100 4.72 -2.30 -0.02
C GLY A 100 3.44 -2.71 0.71
N MET A 101 2.77 -3.79 0.31
CA MET A 101 1.53 -4.29 0.92
C MET A 101 1.67 -4.50 2.44
N LEU A 102 2.78 -5.11 2.87
CA LEU A 102 3.05 -5.40 4.27
C LEU A 102 4.06 -4.38 4.82
N THR A 103 5.14 -4.12 4.08
CA THR A 103 6.26 -3.25 4.51
C THR A 103 5.90 -1.77 4.57
N ASN A 104 4.84 -1.33 3.87
CA ASN A 104 4.28 0.03 3.95
C ASN A 104 2.76 -0.03 4.29
N PHE A 105 2.39 -0.94 5.19
CA PHE A 105 0.99 -1.18 5.59
C PHE A 105 0.25 0.08 6.08
N VAL A 106 0.96 1.08 6.63
CA VAL A 106 0.38 2.38 7.01
C VAL A 106 -0.20 3.12 5.79
N THR A 107 0.48 3.07 4.64
CA THR A 107 0.01 3.70 3.39
C THR A 107 -1.11 2.89 2.75
N ILE A 108 -1.04 1.56 2.80
CA ILE A 108 -2.13 0.68 2.36
C ILE A 108 -3.40 0.95 3.18
N ARG A 109 -3.28 1.11 4.50
CA ARG A 109 -4.41 1.45 5.38
C ARG A 109 -5.00 2.84 5.08
N LYS A 110 -4.21 3.81 4.58
CA LYS A 110 -4.74 5.09 4.06
C LYS A 110 -5.60 4.88 2.80
N ALA A 111 -5.22 3.98 1.90
CA ALA A 111 -6.03 3.63 0.72
C ALA A 111 -7.34 2.91 1.11
N VAL A 112 -7.28 1.96 2.06
CA VAL A 112 -8.46 1.31 2.65
C VAL A 112 -9.38 2.33 3.35
N LYS A 113 -8.83 3.25 4.14
CA LYS A 113 -9.61 4.33 4.77
C LYS A 113 -10.26 5.26 3.71
N LYS A 114 -9.60 5.50 2.57
CA LYS A 114 -10.19 6.24 1.45
C LYS A 114 -11.38 5.49 0.84
N MET A 115 -11.29 4.17 0.69
CA MET A 115 -12.40 3.31 0.26
C MET A 115 -13.64 3.49 1.15
N ALA A 116 -13.48 3.30 2.47
CA ALA A 116 -14.56 3.50 3.45
C ALA A 116 -15.10 4.94 3.49
N SER A 117 -14.25 5.96 3.25
CA SER A 117 -14.70 7.35 3.18
C SER A 117 -15.63 7.62 1.98
N ILE A 118 -15.44 6.91 0.86
CA ILE A 118 -16.31 7.02 -0.31
C ILE A 118 -17.67 6.37 -0.03
N ASP A 119 -17.69 5.20 0.62
CA ASP A 119 -18.94 4.56 1.02
C ASP A 119 -19.73 5.39 2.04
N ARG A 120 -19.02 6.13 2.90
CA ARG A 120 -19.63 7.13 3.76
C ARG A 120 -20.20 8.31 2.97
N MET A 121 -19.45 8.92 2.05
CA MET A 121 -19.97 10.02 1.21
C MET A 121 -21.20 9.62 0.37
N LYS A 122 -21.30 8.34 -0.02
CA LYS A 122 -22.49 7.79 -0.68
C LYS A 122 -23.70 7.66 0.24
N LYS A 123 -23.51 7.27 1.50
CA LYS A 123 -24.58 7.19 2.52
C LYS A 123 -25.01 8.58 3.00
N ASP A 124 -24.04 9.45 3.26
CA ASP A 124 -24.24 10.81 3.79
C ASP A 124 -24.73 11.81 2.71
N GLY A 125 -25.16 11.33 1.53
CA GLY A 125 -25.73 12.12 0.42
C GLY A 125 -24.76 13.04 -0.33
N THR A 126 -23.64 13.44 0.28
CA THR A 126 -22.61 14.34 -0.27
C THR A 126 -22.04 13.89 -1.63
N PHE A 127 -22.06 12.60 -1.95
CA PHE A 127 -21.70 12.10 -3.28
C PHE A 127 -22.55 12.72 -4.41
N ASN A 128 -23.78 13.16 -4.13
CA ASN A 128 -24.70 13.72 -5.12
C ASN A 128 -24.48 15.21 -5.43
N THR A 129 -23.69 15.95 -4.64
CA THR A 129 -23.37 17.36 -4.91
C THR A 129 -22.22 17.51 -5.92
N LEU A 130 -21.38 16.47 -6.06
CA LEU A 130 -20.29 16.40 -7.04
C LEU A 130 -20.80 16.45 -8.49
N SER A 131 -20.00 16.95 -9.43
CA SER A 131 -20.35 16.89 -10.86
C SER A 131 -20.43 15.45 -11.38
N LYS A 132 -21.09 15.25 -12.54
CA LYS A 132 -21.16 13.94 -13.20
C LYS A 132 -19.76 13.36 -13.50
N LYS A 133 -18.78 14.22 -13.82
CA LYS A 133 -17.39 13.84 -14.11
C LYS A 133 -16.66 13.34 -12.85
N GLU A 134 -16.83 14.04 -11.74
CA GLU A 134 -16.21 13.68 -10.45
C GLU A 134 -16.84 12.42 -9.86
N ARG A 135 -18.17 12.27 -9.90
CA ARG A 135 -18.86 11.03 -9.48
C ARG A 135 -18.29 9.81 -10.23
N LEU A 136 -18.18 9.90 -11.55
CA LEU A 136 -17.61 8.83 -12.38
C LEU A 136 -16.13 8.52 -12.03
N GLN A 137 -15.33 9.53 -11.67
CA GLN A 137 -13.95 9.32 -11.23
C GLN A 137 -13.89 8.65 -9.84
N VAL A 138 -14.75 9.08 -8.90
CA VAL A 138 -14.83 8.51 -7.55
C VAL A 138 -15.38 7.07 -7.59
N ASP A 139 -16.35 6.77 -8.45
CA ASP A 139 -16.85 5.40 -8.68
C ASP A 139 -15.78 4.48 -9.27
N ARG A 140 -15.08 4.94 -10.32
CA ARG A 140 -13.95 4.18 -10.90
C ARG A 140 -12.85 3.93 -9.87
N LEU A 141 -12.56 4.90 -9.01
CA LEU A 141 -11.62 4.74 -7.90
C LEU A 141 -12.15 3.74 -6.86
N ARG A 142 -13.43 3.82 -6.48
CA ARG A 142 -14.06 2.93 -5.48
C ARG A 142 -14.09 1.49 -5.94
N ALA A 143 -14.43 1.23 -7.20
CA ALA A 143 -14.42 -0.10 -7.81
C ALA A 143 -12.99 -0.65 -7.93
N LYS A 144 -12.01 0.21 -8.30
CA LYS A 144 -10.59 -0.16 -8.32
C LYS A 144 -10.04 -0.48 -6.92
N LEU A 145 -10.50 0.22 -5.88
CA LEU A 145 -10.13 -0.10 -4.50
C LEU A 145 -10.78 -1.41 -4.03
N GLU A 146 -12.07 -1.65 -4.32
CA GLU A 146 -12.74 -2.92 -3.98
C GLU A 146 -12.01 -4.12 -4.56
N LYS A 147 -11.80 -4.10 -5.88
CA LYS A 147 -11.21 -5.21 -6.64
C LYS A 147 -9.79 -5.57 -6.19
N ASN A 148 -9.05 -4.64 -5.57
CA ASN A 148 -7.68 -4.90 -5.11
C ASN A 148 -7.53 -5.03 -3.59
N LEU A 149 -8.43 -4.45 -2.79
CA LEU A 149 -8.25 -4.28 -1.33
C LEU A 149 -9.54 -4.50 -0.51
N GLY A 150 -10.67 -4.87 -1.11
CA GLY A 150 -11.95 -5.07 -0.41
C GLY A 150 -11.87 -6.08 0.73
N SER A 151 -11.28 -7.24 0.44
CA SER A 151 -10.98 -8.34 1.37
C SER A 151 -10.08 -7.97 2.55
N ILE A 152 -9.34 -6.86 2.50
CA ILE A 152 -8.49 -6.37 3.60
C ILE A 152 -9.09 -5.19 4.35
N ALA A 153 -10.35 -4.81 4.06
CA ALA A 153 -11.01 -3.65 4.68
C ALA A 153 -10.96 -3.68 6.22
N ASP A 154 -11.19 -4.86 6.81
CA ASP A 154 -11.21 -5.08 8.25
C ASP A 154 -9.81 -5.32 8.88
N MET A 155 -8.73 -5.26 8.09
CA MET A 155 -7.36 -5.47 8.61
C MET A 155 -6.84 -4.22 9.32
N THR A 156 -7.02 -4.17 10.64
CA THR A 156 -6.45 -3.13 11.52
C THR A 156 -4.96 -3.31 11.82
N ARG A 157 -4.45 -4.55 11.71
CA ARG A 157 -3.07 -4.97 12.03
C ARG A 157 -2.50 -5.87 10.93
N LEU A 158 -1.17 -6.02 10.92
CA LEU A 158 -0.48 -6.98 10.03
C LEU A 158 -1.01 -8.42 10.26
N PRO A 159 -0.97 -9.28 9.23
CA PRO A 159 -1.39 -10.67 9.36
C PRO A 159 -0.48 -11.45 10.31
N GLY A 160 -0.99 -12.58 10.81
CA GLY A 160 -0.24 -13.50 11.66
C GLY A 160 0.72 -14.41 10.91
N ALA A 161 0.33 -14.75 9.69
CA ALA A 161 1.06 -15.51 8.69
C ALA A 161 0.46 -15.20 7.31
N ILE A 162 1.15 -15.57 6.24
CA ILE A 162 0.61 -15.52 4.88
C ILE A 162 0.58 -16.91 4.26
N PHE A 163 -0.38 -17.15 3.36
CA PHE A 163 -0.48 -18.35 2.55
C PHE A 163 -0.38 -17.99 1.06
N ILE A 164 0.62 -18.49 0.35
CA ILE A 164 0.90 -18.14 -1.06
C ILE A 164 0.59 -19.33 -1.99
N VAL A 165 -0.03 -19.04 -3.13
CA VAL A 165 -0.08 -19.95 -4.30
C VAL A 165 0.84 -19.37 -5.39
N ASP A 166 1.79 -20.17 -5.89
CA ASP A 166 2.86 -19.79 -6.84
C ASP A 166 3.84 -18.74 -6.28
N THR A 167 4.91 -19.22 -5.64
CA THR A 167 5.93 -18.36 -5.00
C THR A 167 6.89 -17.68 -5.99
N MET A 168 7.02 -18.18 -7.22
CA MET A 168 7.76 -17.47 -8.27
C MET A 168 6.99 -16.21 -8.70
N ARG A 169 5.67 -16.35 -8.88
CA ARG A 169 4.77 -15.26 -9.24
C ARG A 169 4.66 -14.24 -8.11
N GLU A 170 4.40 -14.68 -6.88
CA GLU A 170 4.21 -13.82 -5.71
C GLU A 170 5.52 -13.54 -4.93
N HIS A 171 6.68 -13.60 -5.58
CA HIS A 171 7.99 -13.39 -4.96
C HIS A 171 8.15 -12.04 -4.22
N ILE A 172 7.32 -11.04 -4.53
CA ILE A 172 7.26 -9.77 -3.80
C ILE A 172 6.63 -9.98 -2.41
N ALA A 173 5.54 -10.75 -2.32
CA ALA A 173 4.90 -11.09 -1.06
C ALA A 173 5.84 -11.90 -0.14
N VAL A 174 6.57 -12.86 -0.71
CA VAL A 174 7.63 -13.62 -0.01
C VAL A 174 8.66 -12.66 0.61
N LYS A 175 9.28 -11.79 -0.21
CA LYS A 175 10.32 -10.86 0.24
C LYS A 175 9.82 -9.86 1.29
N GLU A 176 8.57 -9.39 1.17
CA GLU A 176 7.96 -8.50 2.15
C GLU A 176 7.66 -9.18 3.49
N ALA A 177 7.19 -10.44 3.47
CA ALA A 177 6.90 -11.20 4.68
C ALA A 177 8.18 -11.60 5.42
N GLN A 178 9.21 -12.06 4.70
CA GLN A 178 10.55 -12.33 5.26
C GLN A 178 11.13 -11.11 5.98
N LYS A 179 11.07 -9.93 5.34
CA LYS A 179 11.57 -8.66 5.91
C LYS A 179 10.83 -8.21 7.18
N LEU A 180 9.67 -8.79 7.48
CA LEU A 180 8.85 -8.51 8.66
C LEU A 180 8.73 -9.70 9.61
N ASN A 181 9.47 -10.79 9.36
CA ASN A 181 9.39 -12.05 10.10
C ASN A 181 7.95 -12.58 10.25
N ILE A 182 7.13 -12.42 9.21
CA ILE A 182 5.78 -12.99 9.12
C ILE A 182 5.89 -14.40 8.53
N PRO A 183 5.48 -15.46 9.25
CA PRO A 183 5.57 -16.84 8.76
C PRO A 183 4.89 -17.05 7.40
N ILE A 184 5.58 -17.78 6.52
CA ILE A 184 5.20 -18.01 5.13
C ILE A 184 4.83 -19.48 4.95
N PHE A 185 3.57 -19.71 4.64
CA PHE A 185 3.03 -20.96 4.15
C PHE A 185 2.86 -20.83 2.64
N ALA A 186 3.19 -21.87 1.87
CA ALA A 186 2.99 -21.79 0.42
C ALA A 186 2.80 -23.15 -0.26
N MET A 187 2.06 -23.14 -1.36
CA MET A 187 2.15 -24.17 -2.40
C MET A 187 3.42 -23.95 -3.22
N VAL A 188 4.18 -25.01 -3.45
CA VAL A 188 5.52 -24.97 -4.07
C VAL A 188 5.61 -26.02 -5.17
N ASP A 189 5.52 -25.60 -6.43
CA ASP A 189 5.87 -26.45 -7.59
C ASP A 189 7.40 -26.58 -7.68
N THR A 190 7.84 -27.61 -8.38
CA THR A 190 9.23 -27.96 -8.73
C THR A 190 10.08 -26.85 -9.36
N ASN A 191 9.47 -25.76 -9.83
CA ASN A 191 10.13 -24.57 -10.36
C ASN A 191 10.61 -23.58 -9.27
N SER A 192 10.05 -23.69 -8.06
CA SER A 192 10.17 -22.71 -6.97
C SER A 192 11.33 -23.05 -6.03
N ASP A 193 11.80 -22.08 -5.25
CA ASP A 193 12.77 -22.35 -4.18
C ASP A 193 12.02 -22.60 -2.86
N PRO A 194 12.14 -23.78 -2.22
CA PRO A 194 11.47 -24.06 -0.94
C PRO A 194 12.18 -23.40 0.25
N ARG A 195 13.47 -23.08 0.15
CA ARG A 195 14.27 -22.51 1.26
C ARG A 195 13.74 -21.19 1.84
N PRO A 196 13.21 -20.22 1.07
CA PRO A 196 12.65 -18.98 1.62
C PRO A 196 11.31 -19.12 2.37
N ILE A 197 10.76 -20.32 2.53
CA ILE A 197 9.39 -20.58 2.98
C ILE A 197 9.43 -21.44 4.25
N ASP A 198 8.80 -20.98 5.33
CA ASP A 198 8.80 -21.71 6.61
C ASP A 198 8.02 -23.03 6.51
N PHE A 199 6.87 -23.01 5.83
CA PHE A 199 5.99 -24.17 5.64
C PHE A 199 5.70 -24.37 4.14
N ALA A 200 6.67 -24.96 3.43
CA ALA A 200 6.55 -25.34 2.04
C ALA A 200 5.71 -26.62 1.85
N ILE A 201 4.60 -26.52 1.12
CA ILE A 201 3.74 -27.65 0.71
C ILE A 201 4.06 -27.98 -0.76
N PRO A 202 4.75 -29.11 -1.06
CA PRO A 202 5.08 -29.47 -2.44
C PRO A 202 3.82 -29.86 -3.22
N ALA A 203 3.43 -29.06 -4.21
CA ALA A 203 2.17 -29.25 -4.93
C ALA A 203 2.16 -28.54 -6.29
N ASN A 204 1.40 -29.09 -7.25
CA ASN A 204 1.05 -28.43 -8.51
C ASN A 204 0.28 -27.12 -8.25
N ASP A 205 0.80 -25.99 -8.72
CA ASP A 205 0.15 -24.67 -8.61
C ASP A 205 -0.42 -24.13 -9.94
N ASP A 206 -0.36 -24.91 -11.03
CA ASP A 206 -1.00 -24.60 -12.32
C ASP A 206 -2.40 -25.20 -12.47
N ALA A 207 -2.66 -26.35 -11.83
CA ALA A 207 -3.94 -27.05 -11.92
C ALA A 207 -4.95 -26.56 -10.87
N GLY A 208 -6.09 -26.03 -11.33
CA GLY A 208 -7.17 -25.55 -10.46
C GLY A 208 -7.68 -26.60 -9.46
N LYS A 209 -7.77 -27.88 -9.85
CA LYS A 209 -8.15 -28.99 -8.94
C LYS A 209 -7.14 -29.19 -7.79
N SER A 210 -5.84 -29.09 -8.09
CA SER A 210 -4.78 -29.20 -7.08
C SER A 210 -4.86 -28.05 -6.09
N ILE A 211 -4.97 -26.82 -6.61
CA ILE A 211 -5.18 -25.60 -5.83
C ILE A 211 -6.44 -25.73 -4.95
N GLU A 212 -7.55 -26.25 -5.49
CA GLU A 212 -8.78 -26.44 -4.73
C GLU A 212 -8.62 -27.45 -3.58
N VAL A 213 -8.04 -28.63 -3.80
CA VAL A 213 -7.91 -29.64 -2.74
C VAL A 213 -6.98 -29.18 -1.63
N ILE A 214 -5.82 -28.61 -1.98
CA ILE A 214 -4.88 -28.05 -0.99
C ILE A 214 -5.51 -26.89 -0.22
N LEU A 215 -6.16 -25.94 -0.91
CA LEU A 215 -6.84 -24.83 -0.24
C LEU A 215 -8.00 -25.29 0.63
N THR A 216 -8.75 -26.33 0.24
CA THR A 216 -9.88 -26.85 1.03
C THR A 216 -9.37 -27.40 2.36
N SER A 217 -8.38 -28.29 2.32
CA SER A 217 -7.71 -28.85 3.52
C SER A 217 -7.19 -27.74 4.45
N VAL A 218 -6.55 -26.71 3.88
CA VAL A 218 -6.06 -25.54 4.62
C VAL A 218 -7.20 -24.69 5.20
N THR A 219 -8.26 -24.40 4.44
CA THR A 219 -9.39 -23.61 4.93
C THR A 219 -10.17 -24.33 6.03
N ASP A 220 -10.27 -25.65 5.96
CA ASP A 220 -10.95 -26.46 6.97
C ASP A 220 -10.14 -26.50 8.28
N ALA A 221 -8.82 -26.65 8.21
CA ALA A 221 -7.94 -26.54 9.38
C ALA A 221 -8.00 -25.15 10.04
N VAL A 222 -8.08 -24.07 9.25
CA VAL A 222 -8.29 -22.71 9.76
C VAL A 222 -9.70 -22.53 10.33
N ALA A 223 -10.72 -23.15 9.75
CA ALA A 223 -12.10 -23.12 10.25
C ALA A 223 -12.23 -23.85 11.59
N GLU A 224 -11.55 -25.00 11.77
CA GLU A 224 -11.46 -25.68 13.07
C GLU A 224 -10.80 -24.79 14.13
N GLY A 225 -9.64 -24.19 13.83
CA GLY A 225 -8.97 -23.28 14.78
C GLY A 225 -9.79 -22.03 15.12
N LEU A 226 -10.65 -21.55 14.21
CA LEU A 226 -11.64 -20.51 14.49
C LEU A 226 -12.87 -21.01 15.27
N ALA A 227 -13.16 -22.31 15.27
CA ALA A 227 -14.24 -22.91 16.04
C ALA A 227 -13.81 -23.19 17.48
N GLU A 228 -12.62 -23.76 17.69
CA GLU A 228 -12.00 -23.95 19.01
C GLU A 228 -11.89 -22.62 19.77
N ARG A 229 -11.46 -21.57 19.08
CA ARG A 229 -11.45 -20.20 19.63
C ARG A 229 -12.83 -19.64 20.03
N LYS A 230 -13.91 -20.18 19.46
CA LYS A 230 -15.29 -19.77 19.85
C LYS A 230 -15.73 -20.52 21.10
N SER A 231 -15.46 -21.83 21.20
CA SER A 231 -15.79 -22.61 22.40
C SER A 231 -14.98 -22.15 23.62
N GLU A 232 -13.66 -21.96 23.49
CA GLU A 232 -12.80 -21.38 24.55
C GLU A 232 -13.35 -20.05 25.10
N LYS A 233 -13.93 -19.22 24.21
CA LYS A 233 -14.53 -17.91 24.54
C LYS A 233 -15.97 -17.95 25.01
N GLN A 234 -16.62 -19.11 24.95
CA GLN A 234 -17.95 -19.35 25.51
C GLN A 234 -17.83 -20.02 26.87
N GLU A 235 -16.95 -21.01 27.00
CA GLU A 235 -16.55 -21.66 28.26
C GLU A 235 -15.96 -20.63 29.24
N GLY A 236 -14.92 -19.90 28.82
CA GLY A 236 -14.34 -18.79 29.60
C GLY A 236 -15.25 -17.55 29.79
N LYS A 237 -16.53 -17.65 29.40
CA LYS A 237 -17.59 -16.69 29.73
C LYS A 237 -18.68 -17.27 30.63
N GLN A 238 -18.74 -18.59 30.80
CA GLN A 238 -19.64 -19.24 31.76
C GLN A 238 -19.03 -19.22 33.17
N ASP A 239 -17.70 -19.26 33.30
CA ASP A 239 -16.99 -19.12 34.59
C ASP A 239 -17.01 -17.68 35.18
N GLU A 240 -17.34 -16.64 34.39
CA GLU A 240 -17.33 -15.23 34.86
C GLU A 240 -18.72 -14.62 35.10
N THR A 241 -19.55 -15.26 35.94
CA THR A 241 -20.62 -14.56 36.68
C THR A 241 -20.83 -15.14 38.09
N PRO A 242 -21.10 -14.31 39.12
CA PRO A 242 -20.39 -13.07 39.44
C PRO A 242 -19.90 -13.11 40.90
N LYS A 243 -18.59 -13.29 41.14
CA LYS A 243 -18.01 -13.34 42.50
C LYS A 243 -17.82 -11.94 43.13
N ALA A 244 -18.79 -11.05 42.92
CA ALA A 244 -18.74 -9.61 43.20
C ALA A 244 -19.34 -9.19 44.56
N ALA A 245 -19.78 -10.15 45.40
CA ALA A 245 -20.52 -9.87 46.65
C ALA A 245 -19.67 -9.99 47.94
N ALA A 246 -18.33 -9.99 47.85
CA ALA A 246 -17.46 -10.39 48.96
C ALA A 246 -16.23 -9.49 49.21
N LYS A 247 -16.24 -8.22 48.76
CA LYS A 247 -15.10 -7.29 48.93
C LYS A 247 -15.41 -5.86 49.37
N GLU A 248 -16.67 -5.45 49.51
CA GLU A 248 -17.02 -4.06 49.89
C GLU A 248 -17.15 -3.82 51.41
N VAL A 249 -17.24 -4.87 52.24
CA VAL A 249 -17.52 -4.76 53.69
C VAL A 249 -16.27 -4.44 54.55
N ALA A 250 -15.18 -3.94 53.94
CA ALA A 250 -13.86 -3.89 54.56
C ALA A 250 -13.15 -2.51 54.52
N LYS A 251 -13.88 -1.41 54.29
CA LYS A 251 -13.24 -0.08 54.13
C LYS A 251 -14.04 1.15 54.56
N GLU A 252 -15.05 0.99 55.43
CA GLU A 252 -15.85 2.10 55.95
C GLU A 252 -15.94 2.05 57.48
N LYS A 253 -15.89 3.23 58.13
CA LYS A 253 -15.47 3.49 59.53
C LYS A 253 -13.92 3.39 59.69
N GLU A 254 -13.21 4.31 60.35
CA GLU A 254 -13.59 5.47 61.20
C GLU A 254 -12.91 6.79 60.75
N VAL A 255 -13.66 7.90 60.65
CA VAL A 255 -13.61 9.14 61.52
C VAL A 255 -12.44 10.11 61.21
N LYS A 256 -12.58 11.37 60.73
CA LYS A 256 -13.29 12.64 61.12
C LYS A 256 -12.31 13.70 61.75
N PRO A 257 -12.60 15.02 61.87
CA PRO A 257 -12.08 16.01 60.89
C PRO A 257 -11.43 17.32 61.43
N GLU A 258 -10.81 18.10 60.51
CA GLU A 258 -10.58 19.59 60.53
C GLU A 258 -9.67 20.21 61.64
N PRO A 259 -9.24 21.51 61.56
CA PRO A 259 -9.49 22.58 60.57
C PRO A 259 -8.27 23.39 59.98
N VAL A 260 -8.49 23.99 58.80
CA VAL A 260 -8.12 25.34 58.28
C VAL A 260 -6.82 26.08 58.71
N GLN A 261 -5.98 26.52 57.73
CA GLN A 261 -5.56 27.94 57.50
C GLN A 261 -4.81 28.17 56.15
N GLU A 262 -4.26 29.39 55.91
CA GLU A 262 -4.29 30.12 54.62
C GLU A 262 -2.94 30.80 54.22
N LYS A 263 -2.87 31.42 53.01
CA LYS A 263 -1.80 32.27 52.39
C LYS A 263 -0.65 31.53 51.66
N GLU A 264 -0.01 32.06 50.60
CA GLU A 264 -0.24 33.27 49.77
C GLU A 264 0.24 33.09 48.29
N GLU A 265 -0.05 34.05 47.42
CA GLU A 265 0.14 34.07 45.94
C GLU A 265 1.51 34.75 45.52
N PRO A 266 1.86 35.13 44.25
CA PRO A 266 1.29 34.87 42.90
C PRO A 266 2.29 34.63 41.72
N LYS A 267 1.74 34.65 40.48
CA LYS A 267 2.36 34.91 39.14
C LYS A 267 3.10 33.75 38.43
N ALA A 268 3.12 33.67 37.08
CA ALA A 268 2.60 34.59 36.05
C ALA A 268 1.73 33.88 34.98
N LYS A 269 1.01 34.67 34.16
CA LYS A 269 0.16 34.23 33.03
C LYS A 269 0.69 34.85 31.74
N GLU A 270 0.41 34.23 30.58
CA GLU A 270 -0.17 34.99 29.47
C GLU A 270 -1.03 34.11 28.54
N LYS A 271 -1.94 34.76 27.80
CA LYS A 271 -2.80 34.20 26.73
C LYS A 271 -2.76 35.17 25.56
N VAL A 272 -2.98 34.67 24.34
CA VAL A 272 -3.35 35.49 23.18
C VAL A 272 -4.66 34.96 22.61
N GLU A 273 -5.59 35.85 22.28
CA GLU A 273 -6.92 35.54 21.75
C GLU A 273 -7.27 36.49 20.58
N VAL A 274 -8.18 36.07 19.71
CA VAL A 274 -8.43 36.66 18.38
C VAL A 274 -9.45 37.80 18.42
N LYS A 275 -9.27 38.83 17.58
CA LYS A 275 -10.38 39.64 17.06
C LYS A 275 -10.12 40.22 15.66
N LYS A 276 -11.11 40.94 15.11
CA LYS A 276 -11.45 41.01 13.67
C LYS A 276 -12.16 42.34 13.33
N GLU A 277 -12.27 42.64 12.02
CA GLU A 277 -13.18 43.59 11.33
C GLU A 277 -12.79 45.08 11.13
N GLU A 278 -13.37 45.64 10.06
CA GLU A 278 -13.18 46.93 9.35
C GLU A 278 -14.37 47.91 9.62
N PRO A 279 -14.58 49.11 8.98
CA PRO A 279 -13.86 49.83 7.90
C PRO A 279 -13.32 51.24 8.31
N VAL A 280 -13.40 52.39 7.60
CA VAL A 280 -14.45 53.10 6.80
C VAL A 280 -13.85 53.80 5.54
N ALA A 281 -14.68 54.44 4.69
CA ALA A 281 -14.38 55.28 3.51
C ALA A 281 -13.81 56.69 3.88
N GLU A 282 -13.41 57.62 2.98
CA GLU A 282 -13.82 57.94 1.58
C GLU A 282 -12.67 58.45 0.66
N ALA A 283 -12.91 58.36 -0.68
CA ALA A 283 -12.37 59.23 -1.74
C ALA A 283 -10.86 59.13 -2.10
N LYS A 284 -10.28 59.66 -3.20
CA LYS A 284 -10.67 60.02 -4.61
C LYS A 284 -9.33 60.25 -5.41
N GLU A 285 -9.22 60.42 -6.73
CA GLU A 285 -10.17 60.47 -7.86
C GLU A 285 -9.66 59.65 -9.09
N GLU A 286 -8.86 60.24 -9.99
CA GLU A 286 -8.52 59.67 -11.33
C GLU A 286 -7.07 59.91 -11.82
N LYS A 287 -6.55 58.93 -12.58
CA LYS A 287 -5.56 59.00 -13.71
C LYS A 287 -4.18 59.64 -13.42
N LYS A 288 -3.02 59.12 -13.90
CA LYS A 288 -2.77 58.15 -15.00
C LYS A 288 -1.36 57.49 -14.85
N THR A 289 -1.27 56.19 -15.15
CA THR A 289 -0.08 55.45 -15.67
C THR A 289 1.35 55.76 -15.16
N ALA A 290 1.94 54.87 -14.34
CA ALA A 290 3.20 54.13 -14.64
C ALA A 290 3.72 53.26 -13.46
N LYS A 291 4.35 52.12 -13.80
CA LYS A 291 5.26 51.27 -12.98
C LYS A 291 5.03 51.15 -11.46
N LYS A 292 4.42 50.03 -11.03
CA LYS A 292 4.95 49.15 -9.96
C LYS A 292 4.13 47.83 -9.88
N THR A 293 4.67 46.75 -10.43
CA THR A 293 4.23 45.38 -10.16
C THR A 293 5.30 44.69 -9.31
N THR A 294 4.96 44.34 -8.07
CA THR A 294 5.84 43.62 -7.16
C THR A 294 5.99 42.16 -7.57
N SER A 295 7.20 41.61 -7.38
CA SER A 295 7.61 40.28 -7.83
C SER A 295 6.65 39.15 -7.42
N LYS A 296 6.05 38.52 -8.41
CA LYS A 296 5.54 37.14 -8.33
C LYS A 296 6.60 36.26 -9.00
N ALA A 297 6.90 35.09 -8.44
CA ALA A 297 7.76 34.13 -9.13
C ALA A 297 7.06 33.63 -10.39
N GLU A 298 7.79 33.55 -11.50
CA GLU A 298 7.25 33.19 -12.82
C GLU A 298 7.59 31.73 -13.18
N ASP A 299 6.73 31.10 -13.97
CA ASP A 299 6.87 29.68 -14.31
C ASP A 299 7.88 29.47 -15.44
N LEU A 300 9.15 29.33 -15.06
CA LEU A 300 10.26 29.11 -16.00
C LEU A 300 10.11 27.82 -16.82
N THR A 301 9.22 26.89 -16.47
CA THR A 301 8.99 25.66 -17.25
C THR A 301 8.25 25.89 -18.59
N LYS A 302 7.81 27.13 -18.86
CA LYS A 302 7.28 27.55 -20.18
C LYS A 302 8.35 27.77 -21.26
N ILE A 303 9.63 27.72 -20.89
CA ILE A 303 10.75 27.86 -21.84
C ILE A 303 11.17 26.46 -22.27
N GLU A 304 11.21 26.23 -23.58
CA GLU A 304 11.58 24.93 -24.15
C GLU A 304 13.02 24.58 -23.74
N GLY A 305 13.20 23.37 -23.21
CA GLY A 305 14.45 22.89 -22.60
C GLY A 305 14.49 23.00 -21.06
N ILE A 306 13.70 23.90 -20.44
CA ILE A 306 13.69 24.06 -18.98
C ILE A 306 12.74 23.04 -18.33
N GLY A 307 13.26 21.82 -18.09
CA GLY A 307 12.58 20.83 -17.27
C GLY A 307 12.42 21.30 -15.80
N PRO A 308 11.49 20.73 -15.00
CA PRO A 308 11.17 21.21 -13.66
C PRO A 308 12.37 21.34 -12.69
N LYS A 309 13.39 20.48 -12.83
CA LYS A 309 14.62 20.55 -12.01
C LYS A 309 15.56 21.68 -12.40
N ALA A 310 15.56 22.07 -13.68
CA ALA A 310 16.30 23.24 -14.14
C ALA A 310 15.61 24.52 -13.65
N ALA A 311 14.27 24.60 -13.73
CA ALA A 311 13.51 25.70 -13.14
C ALA A 311 13.72 25.82 -11.62
N GLU A 312 13.75 24.71 -10.89
CA GLU A 312 14.04 24.66 -9.44
C GLU A 312 15.48 25.15 -9.14
N ALA A 313 16.48 24.68 -9.88
CA ALA A 313 17.87 25.13 -9.74
C ALA A 313 18.04 26.64 -10.00
N LEU A 314 17.43 27.16 -11.08
CA LEU A 314 17.44 28.58 -11.41
C LEU A 314 16.76 29.43 -10.32
N THR A 315 15.58 28.99 -9.85
CA THR A 315 14.84 29.64 -8.76
C THR A 315 15.67 29.72 -7.48
N ASN A 316 16.43 28.66 -7.16
CA ASN A 316 17.31 28.59 -6.00
C ASN A 316 18.56 29.48 -6.16
N SER A 317 19.12 29.59 -7.36
CA SER A 317 20.24 30.49 -7.67
C SER A 317 19.85 31.99 -7.74
N GLY A 318 18.57 32.31 -7.61
CA GLY A 318 18.06 33.68 -7.59
C GLY A 318 17.40 34.16 -8.89
N ILE A 319 17.37 33.35 -9.95
CA ILE A 319 16.68 33.66 -11.21
C ILE A 319 15.22 33.19 -11.07
N LYS A 320 14.29 34.13 -10.83
CA LYS A 320 12.89 33.84 -10.44
C LYS A 320 11.85 34.42 -11.38
N THR A 321 12.30 35.18 -12.39
CA THR A 321 11.47 35.83 -13.40
C THR A 321 12.10 35.66 -14.80
N TYR A 322 11.27 35.72 -15.84
CA TYR A 322 11.74 35.75 -17.22
C TYR A 322 12.66 36.96 -17.46
N ALA A 323 12.38 38.09 -16.80
CA ALA A 323 13.18 39.33 -16.89
C ALA A 323 14.56 39.28 -16.18
N GLU A 324 14.81 38.27 -15.36
CA GLU A 324 16.14 37.93 -14.82
C GLU A 324 16.84 36.91 -15.73
N LEU A 325 16.13 35.87 -16.17
CA LEU A 325 16.68 34.84 -17.06
C LEU A 325 17.08 35.39 -18.44
N ALA A 326 16.34 36.37 -18.96
CA ALA A 326 16.66 37.11 -20.19
C ALA A 326 17.92 37.99 -20.10
N LYS A 327 18.49 38.15 -18.89
CA LYS A 327 19.73 38.91 -18.62
C LYS A 327 20.86 38.02 -18.09
N ALA A 328 20.63 36.71 -17.98
CA ALA A 328 21.64 35.76 -17.55
C ALA A 328 22.33 35.16 -18.77
N ASP A 329 23.66 35.19 -18.78
CA ASP A 329 24.45 34.62 -19.87
C ASP A 329 24.35 33.09 -19.88
N ALA A 330 24.34 32.48 -21.07
CA ALA A 330 24.18 31.04 -21.23
C ALA A 330 25.26 30.23 -20.48
N GLU A 331 26.49 30.73 -20.43
CA GLU A 331 27.59 30.09 -19.67
C GLU A 331 27.30 30.07 -18.17
N LYS A 332 26.82 31.19 -17.61
CA LYS A 332 26.45 31.32 -16.20
C LYS A 332 25.24 30.45 -15.84
N ILE A 333 24.27 30.33 -16.75
CA ILE A 333 23.16 29.37 -16.61
C ILE A 333 23.70 27.93 -16.58
N LYS A 334 24.66 27.59 -17.44
CA LYS A 334 25.26 26.25 -17.52
C LYS A 334 26.09 25.90 -16.28
N GLU A 335 26.79 26.88 -15.70
CA GLU A 335 27.49 26.78 -14.42
C GLU A 335 26.51 26.45 -13.28
N ILE A 336 25.45 27.24 -13.11
CA ILE A 336 24.38 27.04 -12.11
C ILE A 336 23.76 25.63 -12.21
N LEU A 337 23.45 25.17 -13.43
CA LEU A 337 22.89 23.83 -13.64
C LEU A 337 23.87 22.72 -13.27
N THR A 338 25.16 22.91 -13.56
CA THR A 338 26.22 21.93 -13.31
C THR A 338 26.54 21.81 -11.83
N GLU A 339 26.57 22.95 -11.11
CA GLU A 339 26.69 22.99 -9.65
C GLU A 339 25.48 22.33 -8.97
N ALA A 340 24.26 22.65 -9.42
CA ALA A 340 23.03 22.06 -8.87
C ALA A 340 22.92 20.55 -9.13
N SER A 341 23.39 20.05 -10.29
CA SER A 341 23.63 18.62 -10.49
C SER A 341 24.52 18.32 -11.70
N SER A 342 25.53 17.46 -11.51
CA SER A 342 26.31 16.86 -12.60
C SER A 342 25.47 16.13 -13.66
N ARG A 343 24.23 15.73 -13.34
CA ARG A 343 23.29 15.15 -14.31
C ARG A 343 22.68 16.18 -15.28
N MET A 344 22.76 17.47 -14.99
CA MET A 344 22.21 18.56 -15.82
C MET A 344 23.27 19.21 -16.74
N ALA A 345 24.55 18.84 -16.63
CA ALA A 345 25.64 19.35 -17.46
C ALA A 345 25.51 19.07 -18.98
N HIS A 346 24.58 18.19 -19.37
CA HIS A 346 24.25 17.87 -20.77
C HIS A 346 23.20 18.82 -21.39
N LEU A 347 22.58 19.70 -20.59
CA LEU A 347 21.62 20.68 -21.10
C LEU A 347 22.34 21.82 -21.80
N ASP A 348 21.73 22.34 -22.86
CA ASP A 348 22.19 23.53 -23.58
C ASP A 348 21.23 24.71 -23.28
N PRO A 349 21.68 25.74 -22.54
CA PRO A 349 20.86 26.90 -22.22
C PRO A 349 20.99 28.06 -23.22
N THR A 350 21.68 27.90 -24.36
CA THR A 350 21.97 29.01 -25.28
C THR A 350 20.75 29.78 -25.78
N SER A 351 19.60 29.13 -25.95
CA SER A 351 18.35 29.80 -26.35
C SER A 351 17.52 30.34 -25.18
N TRP A 352 17.77 29.91 -23.95
CA TRP A 352 16.89 30.21 -22.81
C TRP A 352 16.78 31.72 -22.54
N PRO A 353 17.85 32.55 -22.67
CA PRO A 353 17.73 34.00 -22.57
C PRO A 353 16.91 34.62 -23.71
N LYS A 354 16.98 34.09 -24.95
CA LYS A 354 16.14 34.54 -26.09
C LYS A 354 14.67 34.28 -25.79
N GLN A 355 14.33 33.05 -25.41
CA GLN A 355 12.96 32.64 -25.08
C GLN A 355 12.42 33.41 -23.87
N ALA A 356 13.23 33.56 -22.81
CA ALA A 356 12.89 34.34 -21.63
C ALA A 356 12.62 35.82 -21.97
N LYS A 357 13.34 36.40 -22.93
CA LYS A 357 13.08 37.77 -23.39
C LYS A 357 11.70 37.87 -24.04
N MET A 358 11.34 36.95 -24.93
CA MET A 358 10.01 36.94 -25.57
C MET A 358 8.88 36.74 -24.53
N ALA A 359 9.08 35.87 -23.55
CA ALA A 359 8.15 35.70 -22.42
C ALA A 359 8.02 36.98 -21.55
N ALA A 360 9.14 37.65 -21.24
CA ALA A 360 9.18 38.88 -20.45
C ALA A 360 8.56 40.10 -21.17
N ASP A 361 8.75 40.18 -22.50
CA ASP A 361 8.12 41.18 -23.36
C ASP A 361 6.63 40.86 -23.65
N GLY A 362 6.11 39.73 -23.14
CA GLY A 362 4.71 39.31 -23.29
C GLY A 362 4.33 38.73 -24.65
N LYS A 363 5.32 38.45 -25.50
CA LYS A 363 5.20 37.97 -26.88
C LYS A 363 4.95 36.45 -26.93
N TRP A 364 3.86 35.99 -26.31
CA TRP A 364 3.56 34.55 -26.17
C TRP A 364 3.30 33.86 -27.50
N ASP A 365 2.66 34.53 -28.47
CA ASP A 365 2.38 33.95 -29.78
C ASP A 365 3.66 33.79 -30.62
N GLU A 366 4.54 34.81 -30.63
CA GLU A 366 5.86 34.75 -31.28
C GLU A 366 6.77 33.70 -30.62
N LEU A 367 6.69 33.53 -29.29
CA LEU A 367 7.42 32.48 -28.57
C LEU A 367 6.93 31.08 -28.96
N GLN A 368 5.62 30.88 -29.10
CA GLN A 368 5.05 29.60 -29.54
C GLN A 368 5.47 29.29 -30.99
N GLU A 369 5.39 30.27 -31.90
CA GLU A 369 5.84 30.10 -33.30
C GLU A 369 7.35 29.81 -33.38
N TRP A 370 8.18 30.43 -32.53
CA TRP A 370 9.62 30.09 -32.44
C TRP A 370 9.84 28.67 -31.90
N GLN A 371 9.11 28.25 -30.85
CA GLN A 371 9.21 26.90 -30.27
C GLN A 371 8.73 25.80 -31.23
N ASP A 372 7.65 26.04 -31.97
CA ASP A 372 7.10 25.08 -32.95
C ASP A 372 8.04 24.85 -34.16
N ASN A 373 8.96 25.80 -34.43
CA ASN A 373 9.99 25.70 -35.47
C ASN A 373 11.37 25.26 -34.96
N ALA A 374 11.65 25.39 -33.66
CA ALA A 374 12.90 24.94 -33.04
C ALA A 374 12.97 23.42 -32.90
N LYS A 375 14.18 22.85 -32.77
CA LYS A 375 14.37 21.42 -32.50
C LYS A 375 15.04 21.20 -31.14
N GLY A 376 14.22 21.10 -30.09
CA GLY A 376 14.72 20.89 -28.74
C GLY A 376 15.33 22.17 -28.14
N GLY A 377 14.74 23.32 -28.44
CA GLY A 377 15.22 24.63 -27.98
C GLY A 377 16.49 25.13 -28.68
N VAL A 378 16.84 24.62 -29.86
CA VAL A 378 17.95 25.14 -30.68
C VAL A 378 17.40 25.52 -32.07
N GLU A 379 17.87 26.66 -32.60
CA GLU A 379 17.58 27.11 -33.97
C GLU A 379 18.28 26.17 -34.98
N ALA A 380 17.58 25.84 -36.06
CA ALA A 380 17.93 24.75 -36.98
C ALA A 380 18.92 25.14 -38.10
#